data_AF-A0A8S3PNR0-F1
#
_entry.id   AF-A0A8S3PNR0-F1
#
_cell.length_a   1.000
_cell.length_b   1.000
_cell.length_c   1.000
_cell.angle_alpha   90.00
_cell.angle_beta   90.00
_cell.angle_gamma   90.00
#
_symmetry.space_group_name_H-M   'P 1'
#
loop_
_entity.id
_entity.type
_entity.pdbx_description
1 polymer ?
#
loop_
_entity_poly.entity_id
_entity_poly.type
_entity_poly.pdbx_seq_one_letter_code
_entity_poly.pdbx_strand_id
1 'polypeptide(L)'
;MDNTILNRFYEDNVKMTRDETKQNVEFVKPLVQDILQYVHERDKRFQVQPLNVGSYYSHLKVSRADEFDYSVVLDTGSSFSWTPRTSAYYGFNENKEVVRTSIPLPSAPVGKCLTSIPGKIQQWNNEHSNEGPACLTIDDDIIPIKVKRRFKALVSEAVNRPQIRRYVDAKRLSESPAATLTISHPKIAGGTISVDLAPIIKLHIPFKPEFGWPRPGARWPSGQRLMR
;
A
#
# COMPACT_ATOMS: atom_id res chain seq x y z
N MET A 1 -0.13 -41.70 -9.08
CA MET A 1 0.34 -40.67 -10.04
C MET A 1 1.74 -40.30 -9.62
N ASP A 2 2.70 -40.53 -10.50
CA ASP A 2 4.08 -40.14 -10.26
C ASP A 2 4.23 -38.63 -10.53
N ASN A 3 4.54 -37.87 -9.48
CA ASN A 3 4.70 -36.41 -9.53
C ASN A 3 6.08 -35.97 -10.03
N THR A 4 6.92 -36.88 -10.54
CA THR A 4 8.30 -36.59 -10.94
C THR A 4 8.43 -35.43 -11.94
N ILE A 5 7.51 -35.31 -12.91
CA ILE A 5 7.53 -34.19 -13.88
C ILE A 5 7.26 -32.86 -13.18
N LEU A 6 6.27 -32.81 -12.28
CA LEU A 6 5.91 -31.59 -11.54
C LEU A 6 7.01 -31.19 -10.55
N ASN A 7 7.62 -32.17 -9.88
CA ASN A 7 8.72 -31.93 -8.96
C ASN A 7 9.95 -31.38 -9.68
N ARG A 8 10.29 -31.93 -10.85
CA ARG A 8 11.38 -31.41 -11.69
C ARG A 8 11.10 -29.99 -12.15
N PHE A 9 9.88 -29.73 -12.65
CA PHE A 9 9.49 -28.38 -13.05
C PHE A 9 9.57 -27.39 -11.88
N TYR A 10 9.14 -27.81 -10.67
CA TYR A 10 9.24 -27.00 -9.47
C TYR A 10 10.70 -26.66 -9.12
N GLU A 11 11.58 -27.65 -9.09
CA GLU A 11 13.00 -27.46 -8.77
C GLU A 11 13.71 -26.57 -9.81
N ASP A 12 13.41 -26.78 -11.10
CA ASP A 12 14.13 -26.11 -12.19
C ASP A 12 13.61 -24.68 -12.47
N ASN A 13 12.33 -24.40 -12.22
CA ASN A 13 11.68 -23.15 -12.68
C ASN A 13 10.99 -22.34 -11.59
N VAL A 14 10.49 -22.99 -10.53
CA VAL A 14 9.65 -22.34 -9.51
C VAL A 14 10.46 -21.99 -8.28
N LYS A 15 11.31 -22.91 -7.83
CA LYS A 15 12.08 -22.80 -6.60
C LYS A 15 13.04 -21.63 -6.68
N MET A 16 12.83 -20.68 -5.79
CA MET A 16 13.72 -19.54 -5.64
C MET A 16 15.06 -19.99 -5.04
N THR A 17 16.15 -19.47 -5.58
CA THR A 17 17.48 -19.61 -4.96
C THR A 17 17.46 -18.90 -3.61
N ARG A 18 17.74 -19.65 -2.54
CA ARG A 18 17.67 -19.13 -1.16
C ARG A 18 18.66 -18.00 -0.93
N ASP A 19 19.85 -18.09 -1.53
CA ASP A 19 20.92 -17.12 -1.33
C ASP A 19 20.63 -15.78 -2.02
N GLU A 20 20.16 -15.79 -3.27
CA GLU A 20 19.78 -14.57 -3.99
C GLU A 20 18.58 -13.88 -3.33
N THR A 21 17.58 -14.67 -2.94
CA THR A 21 16.40 -14.16 -2.23
C THR A 21 16.80 -13.46 -0.93
N LYS A 22 17.65 -14.11 -0.13
CA LYS A 22 18.13 -13.55 1.13
C LYS A 22 18.91 -12.25 0.89
N GLN A 23 19.80 -12.24 -0.10
CA GLN A 23 20.57 -11.04 -0.46
C GLN A 23 19.66 -9.87 -0.88
N ASN A 24 18.65 -10.13 -1.73
CA ASN A 24 17.72 -9.09 -2.16
C ASN A 24 16.92 -8.51 -1.00
N VAL A 25 16.44 -9.37 -0.09
CA VAL A 25 15.68 -8.93 1.09
C VAL A 25 16.54 -8.13 2.05
N GLU A 26 17.76 -8.60 2.34
CA GLU A 26 18.72 -7.92 3.21
C GLU A 26 19.13 -6.55 2.65
N PHE A 27 19.11 -6.38 1.33
CA PHE A 27 19.39 -5.11 0.67
C PHE A 27 18.18 -4.17 0.62
N VAL A 28 17.00 -4.67 0.26
CA VAL A 28 15.79 -3.86 0.04
C VAL A 28 15.20 -3.37 1.36
N LYS A 29 15.14 -4.23 2.38
CA LYS A 29 14.44 -3.93 3.63
C LYS A 29 14.99 -2.67 4.33
N PRO A 30 16.32 -2.47 4.48
CA PRO A 30 16.86 -1.24 5.07
C PRO A 30 16.55 0.01 4.23
N LEU A 31 16.57 -0.09 2.90
CA LEU A 31 16.24 1.04 2.01
C LEU A 31 14.78 1.46 2.17
N VAL A 32 13.85 0.49 2.17
CA VAL A 32 12.44 0.76 2.40
C VAL A 32 12.22 1.35 3.79
N GLN A 33 12.92 0.86 4.81
CA GLN A 33 12.82 1.39 6.17
C GLN A 33 13.30 2.85 6.26
N ASP A 34 14.42 3.23 5.65
CA ASP A 34 14.89 4.62 5.64
C ASP A 34 13.93 5.55 4.87
N ILE A 35 13.36 5.08 3.75
CA ILE A 35 12.35 5.83 3.01
C ILE A 35 11.11 6.06 3.88
N LEU A 36 10.57 5.02 4.51
CA LEU A 36 9.36 5.14 5.33
C LEU A 36 9.60 5.94 6.61
N GLN A 37 10.80 5.87 7.19
CA GLN A 37 11.21 6.71 8.31
C GLN A 37 11.17 8.19 7.93
N TYR A 38 11.72 8.55 6.77
CA TYR A 38 11.67 9.93 6.26
C TYR A 38 10.23 10.40 6.02
N VAL A 39 9.41 9.57 5.38
CA VAL A 39 7.99 9.87 5.14
C VAL A 39 7.27 10.13 6.47
N HIS A 40 7.47 9.27 7.46
CA HIS A 40 6.87 9.40 8.79
C HIS A 40 7.36 10.65 9.55
N GLU A 41 8.63 11.00 9.44
CA GLU A 41 9.17 12.22 10.06
C GLU A 41 8.55 13.51 9.48
N ARG A 42 8.22 13.50 8.18
CA ARG A 42 7.57 14.62 7.49
C ARG A 42 6.05 14.65 7.63
N ASP A 43 5.43 13.48 7.78
CA ASP A 43 4.00 13.35 8.01
C ASP A 43 3.72 12.10 8.86
N LYS A 44 3.52 12.35 10.16
CA LYS A 44 3.43 11.32 11.19
C LYS A 44 2.27 10.35 10.96
N ARG A 45 1.30 10.71 10.11
CA ARG A 45 0.14 9.85 9.78
C ARG A 45 0.57 8.62 9.00
N PHE A 46 1.65 8.66 8.24
CA PHE A 46 2.17 7.47 7.57
C PHE A 46 3.06 6.69 8.53
N GLN A 47 2.69 5.45 8.86
CA GLN A 47 3.45 4.63 9.78
C GLN A 47 4.71 4.05 9.13
N VAL A 48 5.79 3.95 9.94
CA VAL A 48 7.08 3.42 9.48
C VAL A 48 7.02 1.92 9.19
N GLN A 49 6.22 1.17 9.96
CA GLN A 49 6.12 -0.28 9.82
C GLN A 49 5.05 -0.63 8.76
N PRO A 50 5.43 -1.07 7.56
CA PRO A 50 4.46 -1.49 6.57
C PRO A 50 3.91 -2.88 6.88
N LEU A 51 2.76 -3.21 6.29
CA LEU A 51 2.32 -4.58 6.13
C LEU A 51 3.01 -5.19 4.92
N ASN A 52 3.67 -6.31 5.16
CA ASN A 52 4.30 -7.14 4.14
C ASN A 52 3.21 -7.91 3.39
N VAL A 53 3.00 -7.60 2.10
CA VAL A 53 1.90 -8.17 1.29
C VAL A 53 2.41 -8.70 -0.05
N GLY A 54 1.52 -9.25 -0.87
CA GLY A 54 1.89 -9.71 -2.21
C GLY A 54 2.52 -11.11 -2.21
N SER A 55 2.95 -11.52 -3.41
CA SER A 55 3.29 -12.91 -3.69
C SER A 55 4.53 -13.39 -2.94
N TYR A 56 5.52 -12.52 -2.72
CA TYR A 56 6.74 -12.87 -1.96
C TYR A 56 6.41 -13.26 -0.52
N TYR A 57 5.71 -12.39 0.22
CA TYR A 57 5.36 -12.63 1.61
C TYR A 57 4.28 -13.71 1.80
N SER A 58 3.52 -14.02 0.74
CA SER A 58 2.58 -15.13 0.71
C SER A 58 3.24 -16.47 0.33
N HIS A 59 4.56 -16.50 0.10
CA HIS A 59 5.32 -17.66 -0.38
C HIS A 59 4.84 -18.20 -1.75
N LEU A 60 4.35 -17.29 -2.60
CA LEU A 60 3.84 -17.57 -3.95
C LEU A 60 4.72 -16.98 -5.06
N LYS A 61 5.76 -16.20 -4.74
CA LYS A 61 6.71 -15.68 -5.73
C LYS A 61 7.53 -16.84 -6.29
N VAL A 62 7.79 -16.80 -7.58
CA VAL A 62 8.49 -17.85 -8.33
C VAL A 62 9.75 -17.28 -8.97
N SER A 63 10.74 -18.14 -9.18
CA SER A 63 12.01 -17.85 -9.86
C SER A 63 12.93 -16.87 -9.13
N ARG A 64 12.50 -15.64 -8.78
CA ARG A 64 13.35 -14.62 -8.15
C ARG A 64 12.57 -13.66 -7.24
N ALA A 65 13.22 -13.18 -6.17
CA ALA A 65 12.71 -12.11 -5.31
C ALA A 65 13.04 -10.72 -5.88
N ASP A 66 12.45 -10.39 -7.03
CA ASP A 66 12.68 -9.12 -7.74
C ASP A 66 11.52 -8.14 -7.65
N GLU A 67 10.53 -8.44 -6.82
CA GLU A 67 9.35 -7.61 -6.59
C GLU A 67 8.91 -7.72 -5.13
N PHE A 68 8.70 -6.58 -4.50
CA PHE A 68 8.25 -6.50 -3.12
C PHE A 68 7.09 -5.51 -2.99
N ASP A 69 5.99 -5.97 -2.39
CA ASP A 69 4.81 -5.14 -2.13
C ASP A 69 4.72 -4.79 -0.64
N TYR A 70 4.59 -3.51 -0.35
CA TYR A 70 4.41 -2.99 1.00
C TYR A 70 3.16 -2.12 1.07
N SER A 71 2.26 -2.46 1.98
CA SER A 71 1.14 -1.59 2.33
C SER A 71 1.52 -0.70 3.52
N VAL A 72 1.58 0.61 3.30
CA VAL A 72 1.94 1.61 4.32
C VAL A 72 0.68 2.07 5.02
N VAL A 73 0.61 1.86 6.34
CA VAL A 73 -0.59 2.21 7.12
C VAL A 73 -0.65 3.72 7.31
N LEU A 74 -1.77 4.32 6.89
CA LEU A 74 -2.19 5.66 7.28
C LEU A 74 -2.92 5.55 8.62
N ASP A 75 -2.34 6.13 9.66
CA ASP A 75 -2.94 6.25 10.97
C ASP A 75 -4.11 7.24 10.92
N THR A 76 -5.29 6.75 11.27
CA THR A 76 -6.53 7.51 11.34
C THR A 76 -6.99 7.74 12.79
N GLY A 77 -6.18 7.31 13.77
CA GLY A 77 -6.50 7.37 15.18
C GLY A 77 -7.67 6.47 15.58
N SER A 78 -8.04 6.52 16.87
CA SER A 78 -9.10 5.69 17.46
C SER A 78 -10.53 6.15 17.13
N SER A 79 -10.71 7.26 16.40
CA SER A 79 -12.03 7.87 16.13
C SER A 79 -12.44 7.79 14.66
N PHE A 80 -11.80 6.88 13.94
CA PHE A 80 -12.18 6.56 12.58
C PHE A 80 -13.60 6.00 12.53
N SER A 81 -14.44 6.60 11.69
CA SER A 81 -15.76 6.07 11.37
C SER A 81 -15.79 5.59 9.93
N TRP A 82 -16.00 4.27 9.78
CA TRP A 82 -16.37 3.71 8.49
C TRP A 82 -17.87 3.89 8.30
N THR A 83 -18.26 4.70 7.32
CA THR A 83 -19.68 4.91 7.03
C THR A 83 -19.92 4.67 5.54
N PRO A 84 -20.71 3.65 5.15
CA PRO A 84 -21.09 3.47 3.76
C PRO A 84 -22.05 4.60 3.37
N ARG A 85 -21.50 5.71 2.90
CA ARG A 85 -22.27 6.82 2.35
C ARG A 85 -22.39 6.67 0.85
N THR A 86 -23.62 6.75 0.34
CA THR A 86 -23.93 6.60 -1.08
C THR A 86 -23.88 7.93 -1.84
N SER A 87 -23.79 9.08 -1.17
CA SER A 87 -24.08 10.39 -1.77
C SER A 87 -22.90 11.37 -1.88
N ALA A 88 -21.70 11.04 -1.39
CA ALA A 88 -20.54 11.91 -1.60
C ALA A 88 -19.65 11.41 -2.75
N TYR A 89 -19.39 12.31 -3.68
CA TYR A 89 -18.52 12.09 -4.84
C TYR A 89 -17.47 13.20 -4.89
N TYR A 90 -16.30 12.84 -5.37
CA TYR A 90 -15.18 13.76 -5.55
C TYR A 90 -14.72 13.68 -6.99
N GLY A 91 -14.49 14.83 -7.59
CA GLY A 91 -13.98 14.99 -8.94
C GLY A 91 -12.81 15.97 -8.96
N PHE A 92 -12.43 16.36 -10.16
CA PHE A 92 -11.45 17.41 -10.37
C PHE A 92 -12.11 18.62 -11.02
N ASN A 93 -11.79 19.81 -10.55
CA ASN A 93 -12.12 21.05 -11.27
C ASN A 93 -11.14 21.27 -12.44
N GLU A 94 -11.33 22.36 -13.17
CA GLU A 94 -10.48 22.74 -14.31
C GLU A 94 -9.00 22.89 -13.94
N ASN A 95 -8.72 23.25 -12.68
CA ASN A 95 -7.37 23.38 -12.12
C ASN A 95 -6.76 22.06 -11.62
N LYS A 96 -7.43 20.91 -11.85
CA LYS A 96 -7.03 19.58 -11.34
C LYS A 96 -6.98 19.46 -9.81
N GLU A 97 -7.68 20.36 -9.14
CA GLU A 97 -7.89 20.33 -7.69
C GLU A 97 -9.06 19.41 -7.37
N VAL A 98 -8.97 18.72 -6.24
CA VAL A 98 -10.01 17.78 -5.83
C VAL A 98 -11.14 18.55 -5.18
N VAL A 99 -12.35 18.41 -5.72
CA VAL A 99 -13.55 19.10 -5.25
C VAL A 99 -14.68 18.12 -5.02
N ARG A 100 -15.57 18.45 -4.09
CA ARG A 100 -16.82 17.70 -3.88
C ARG A 100 -17.75 17.93 -5.09
N THR A 101 -18.43 16.89 -5.52
CA THR A 101 -19.41 16.95 -6.61
C THR A 101 -20.69 16.21 -6.23
N SER A 102 -21.80 16.67 -6.79
CA SER A 102 -23.11 16.01 -6.72
C SER A 102 -23.29 14.97 -7.83
N ILE A 103 -22.38 14.92 -8.82
CA ILE A 103 -22.47 13.99 -9.94
C ILE A 103 -21.91 12.63 -9.51
N PRO A 104 -22.72 11.55 -9.56
CA PRO A 104 -22.25 10.22 -9.22
C PRO A 104 -21.21 9.71 -10.22
N LEU A 105 -20.37 8.76 -9.78
CA LEU A 105 -19.53 8.01 -10.70
C LEU A 105 -20.43 7.20 -11.66
N PRO A 106 -20.23 7.26 -12.99
CA PRO A 106 -21.04 6.52 -13.96
C PRO A 106 -21.12 5.02 -13.67
N SER A 107 -20.02 4.45 -13.17
CA SER A 107 -19.91 3.06 -12.72
C SER A 107 -19.17 3.03 -11.38
N ALA A 108 -19.88 3.28 -10.28
CA ALA A 108 -19.27 3.18 -8.95
C ALA A 108 -18.78 1.73 -8.70
N PRO A 109 -17.51 1.52 -8.31
CA PRO A 109 -17.01 0.17 -8.07
C PRO A 109 -17.75 -0.48 -6.89
N VAL A 110 -18.01 -1.78 -7.02
CA VAL A 110 -18.53 -2.60 -5.92
C VAL A 110 -17.57 -2.50 -4.74
N GLY A 111 -18.10 -2.20 -3.54
CA GLY A 111 -17.29 -2.01 -2.34
C GLY A 111 -16.72 -0.59 -2.15
N LYS A 112 -17.14 0.41 -2.95
CA LYS A 112 -16.84 1.83 -2.66
C LYS A 112 -17.32 2.17 -1.25
N CYS A 113 -16.44 2.78 -0.45
CA CYS A 113 -16.79 3.36 0.84
C CYS A 113 -16.19 4.76 0.97
N LEU A 114 -16.85 5.59 1.78
CA LEU A 114 -16.31 6.86 2.23
C LEU A 114 -15.79 6.63 3.65
N THR A 115 -14.60 7.13 3.90
CA THR A 115 -13.91 6.99 5.17
C THR A 115 -13.81 8.36 5.81
N SER A 116 -14.38 8.52 7.00
CA SER A 116 -14.46 9.82 7.68
C SER A 116 -13.79 9.78 9.05
N ILE A 117 -13.31 10.92 9.52
CA ILE A 117 -12.82 11.11 10.90
C ILE A 117 -13.65 12.22 11.57
N PRO A 118 -14.91 11.94 11.96
CA PRO A 118 -15.85 12.98 12.38
C PRO A 118 -15.34 13.76 13.59
N GLY A 119 -15.32 15.09 13.48
CA GLY A 119 -15.02 15.99 14.60
C GLY A 119 -13.58 15.95 15.14
N LYS A 120 -12.66 15.21 14.49
CA LYS A 120 -11.24 15.14 14.91
C LYS A 120 -10.25 15.50 13.81
N ILE A 121 -10.70 16.07 12.70
CA ILE A 121 -9.82 16.43 11.58
C ILE A 121 -8.82 17.52 11.93
N GLN A 122 -9.20 18.53 12.72
CA GLN A 122 -8.24 19.55 13.14
C GLN A 122 -7.13 18.91 13.97
N GLN A 123 -7.47 18.02 14.91
CA GLN A 123 -6.49 17.26 15.67
C GLN A 123 -5.60 16.40 14.75
N TRP A 124 -6.21 15.64 13.85
CA TRP A 124 -5.50 14.77 12.89
C TRP A 124 -4.58 15.55 11.93
N ASN A 125 -4.97 16.76 11.52
CA ASN A 125 -4.14 17.62 10.67
C ASN A 125 -3.04 18.35 11.47
N ASN A 126 -3.33 18.80 12.70
CA ASN A 126 -2.41 19.59 13.53
C ASN A 126 -1.31 18.74 14.18
N GLU A 127 -1.59 17.49 14.54
CA GLU A 127 -0.64 16.60 15.21
C GLU A 127 0.47 16.05 14.27
N HIS A 128 0.39 16.31 12.96
CA HIS A 128 1.16 15.53 11.98
C HIS A 128 1.87 16.33 10.86
N SER A 129 1.96 17.67 10.90
CA SER A 129 2.74 18.43 9.90
C SER A 129 3.46 19.65 10.48
N ASN A 130 4.78 19.68 10.35
CA ASN A 130 5.63 20.84 10.67
C ASN A 130 5.74 21.86 9.51
N GLU A 131 5.23 21.54 8.31
CA GLU A 131 5.34 22.35 7.08
C GLU A 131 3.98 22.95 6.61
N GLY A 132 2.98 22.95 7.49
CA GLY A 132 1.59 23.28 7.18
C GLY A 132 0.79 22.04 6.73
N PRO A 133 -0.50 21.92 7.07
CA PRO A 133 -1.24 20.67 6.87
C PRO A 133 -1.44 20.42 5.38
N ALA A 134 -0.76 19.42 4.82
CA ALA A 134 -1.23 18.80 3.59
C ALA A 134 -2.64 18.28 3.88
N CYS A 135 -3.65 18.99 3.36
CA CYS A 135 -5.05 18.71 3.63
C CYS A 135 -5.44 17.43 2.87
N LEU A 136 -5.36 16.30 3.56
CA LEU A 136 -5.72 14.97 3.04
C LEU A 136 -7.24 14.74 3.01
N THR A 137 -8.00 15.68 3.58
CA THR A 137 -9.45 15.62 3.70
C THR A 137 -10.16 16.67 2.86
N ILE A 138 -11.48 16.51 2.73
CA ILE A 138 -12.44 17.57 2.38
C ILE A 138 -13.61 17.35 3.33
N ASP A 139 -14.02 18.40 4.06
CA ASP A 139 -14.93 18.25 5.21
C ASP A 139 -14.37 17.18 6.17
N ASP A 140 -15.22 16.23 6.61
CA ASP A 140 -14.87 15.09 7.47
C ASP A 140 -14.29 13.87 6.73
N ASP A 141 -14.22 13.90 5.40
CA ASP A 141 -13.89 12.73 4.58
C ASP A 141 -12.40 12.69 4.21
N ILE A 142 -11.76 11.54 4.40
CA ILE A 142 -10.40 11.27 3.90
C ILE A 142 -10.47 11.01 2.41
N ILE A 143 -9.64 11.72 1.63
CA ILE A 143 -9.69 11.70 0.17
C ILE A 143 -8.51 10.88 -0.37
N PRO A 144 -8.75 9.67 -0.94
CA PRO A 144 -7.67 8.76 -1.35
C PRO A 144 -6.64 9.37 -2.29
N ILE A 145 -7.08 10.20 -3.25
CA ILE A 145 -6.16 10.85 -4.19
C ILE A 145 -5.27 11.90 -3.50
N LYS A 146 -5.76 12.59 -2.47
CA LYS A 146 -4.96 13.55 -1.68
C LYS A 146 -3.92 12.80 -0.84
N VAL A 147 -4.32 11.70 -0.20
CA VAL A 147 -3.41 10.77 0.51
C VAL A 147 -2.32 10.27 -0.43
N LYS A 148 -2.70 9.73 -1.60
CA LYS A 148 -1.77 9.25 -2.62
C LYS A 148 -0.78 10.33 -3.05
N ARG A 149 -1.26 11.53 -3.40
CA ARG A 149 -0.40 12.63 -3.87
C ARG A 149 0.61 13.04 -2.80
N ARG A 150 0.18 13.19 -1.55
CA ARG A 150 1.09 13.52 -0.43
C ARG A 150 2.11 12.41 -0.20
N PHE A 151 1.66 11.16 -0.14
CA PHE A 151 2.55 10.02 0.06
C PHE A 151 3.62 9.93 -1.04
N LYS A 152 3.21 10.06 -2.32
CA LYS A 152 4.14 10.03 -3.46
C LYS A 152 5.13 11.19 -3.44
N ALA A 153 4.71 12.39 -3.06
CA ALA A 153 5.60 13.53 -2.91
C ALA A 153 6.68 13.25 -1.85
N LEU A 154 6.28 12.75 -0.67
CA LEU A 154 7.22 12.42 0.40
C LEU A 154 8.16 11.26 0.04
N VAL A 155 7.67 10.24 -0.64
CA VAL A 155 8.52 9.16 -1.18
C VAL A 155 9.50 9.73 -2.20
N SER A 156 9.05 10.64 -3.09
CA SER A 156 9.91 11.30 -4.07
C SER A 156 11.03 12.11 -3.39
N GLU A 157 10.69 12.88 -2.35
CA GLU A 157 11.68 13.60 -1.53
C GLU A 157 12.68 12.63 -0.90
N ALA A 158 12.19 11.54 -0.30
CA ALA A 158 13.02 10.52 0.36
C ALA A 158 14.02 9.86 -0.61
N VAL A 159 13.57 9.46 -1.81
CA VAL A 159 14.43 8.78 -2.79
C VAL A 159 15.43 9.72 -3.46
N ASN A 160 15.17 11.02 -3.45
CA ASN A 160 16.09 12.03 -3.98
C ASN A 160 17.22 12.39 -3.00
N ARG A 161 17.16 11.93 -1.75
CA ARG A 161 18.27 12.08 -0.78
C ARG A 161 19.54 11.39 -1.32
N PRO A 162 20.73 12.01 -1.24
CA PRO A 162 21.97 11.49 -1.85
C PRO A 162 22.30 10.03 -1.48
N GLN A 163 21.99 9.62 -0.26
CA GLN A 163 22.24 8.27 0.23
C GLN A 163 21.34 7.21 -0.40
N ILE A 164 20.10 7.55 -0.77
CA ILE A 164 19.13 6.64 -1.40
C ILE A 164 19.22 6.70 -2.92
N ARG A 165 19.37 7.91 -3.49
CA ARG A 165 19.34 8.17 -4.93
C ARG A 165 20.36 7.36 -5.74
N ARG A 166 21.47 6.96 -5.11
CA ARG A 166 22.48 6.11 -5.74
C ARG A 166 22.00 4.67 -6.01
N TYR A 167 20.95 4.23 -5.33
CA TYR A 167 20.37 2.89 -5.43
C TYR A 167 18.99 2.88 -6.10
N VAL A 168 18.28 4.00 -6.09
CA VAL A 168 16.87 4.07 -6.53
C VAL A 168 16.72 5.02 -7.71
N ASP A 169 16.04 4.56 -8.76
CA ASP A 169 15.66 5.41 -9.89
C ASP A 169 14.36 6.18 -9.57
N ALA A 170 14.51 7.47 -9.25
CA ALA A 170 13.41 8.37 -8.94
C ALA A 170 12.54 8.73 -10.16
N LYS A 171 13.02 8.54 -11.40
CA LYS A 171 12.24 8.85 -12.62
C LYS A 171 11.08 7.89 -12.85
N ARG A 172 11.06 6.76 -12.14
CA ARG A 172 10.07 5.68 -12.33
C ARG A 172 8.90 5.71 -11.36
N LEU A 173 8.69 6.79 -10.62
CA LEU A 173 7.46 6.94 -9.82
C LEU A 173 6.24 6.87 -10.75
N SER A 174 5.48 5.78 -10.64
CA SER A 174 4.36 5.47 -11.53
C SER A 174 3.18 6.42 -11.32
N GLU A 175 2.22 6.44 -12.25
CA GLU A 175 0.90 7.05 -12.03
C GLU A 175 -0.07 6.12 -11.27
N SER A 176 0.38 4.90 -10.92
CA SER A 176 -0.44 3.89 -10.22
C SER A 176 -0.84 4.35 -8.80
N PRO A 177 -1.75 3.67 -8.10
CA PRO A 177 -2.02 3.95 -6.69
C PRO A 177 -0.79 3.82 -5.78
N ALA A 178 0.15 2.93 -6.12
CA ALA A 178 1.39 2.70 -5.38
C ALA A 178 2.54 3.61 -5.88
N ALA A 179 3.47 3.95 -4.99
CA ALA A 179 4.76 4.50 -5.37
C ALA A 179 5.70 3.36 -5.73
N THR A 180 5.83 3.10 -7.04
CA THR A 180 6.73 2.07 -7.58
C THR A 180 8.15 2.59 -7.66
N LEU A 181 9.08 1.86 -7.06
CA LEU A 181 10.50 2.15 -7.04
C LEU A 181 11.24 1.07 -7.84
N THR A 182 12.23 1.48 -8.63
CA THR A 182 13.20 0.54 -9.22
C THR A 182 14.52 0.70 -8.49
N ILE A 183 14.97 -0.39 -7.85
CA ILE A 183 16.19 -0.45 -7.09
C ILE A 183 17.26 -1.19 -7.90
N SER A 184 18.41 -0.55 -8.07
CA SER A 184 19.60 -1.13 -8.70
C SER A 184 20.45 -1.81 -7.64
N HIS A 185 20.57 -3.14 -7.71
CA HIS A 185 21.38 -3.90 -6.77
C HIS A 185 22.84 -3.97 -7.25
N PRO A 186 23.82 -3.39 -6.53
CA PRO A 186 25.20 -3.25 -7.03
C PRO A 186 25.93 -4.58 -7.22
N LYS A 187 25.49 -5.66 -6.55
CA LYS A 187 26.08 -7.00 -6.68
C LYS A 187 25.37 -7.89 -7.71
N ILE A 188 24.29 -7.42 -8.34
CA ILE A 188 23.55 -8.20 -9.36
C ILE A 188 23.67 -7.44 -10.68
N ALA A 189 24.61 -7.86 -11.52
CA ALA A 189 24.82 -7.25 -12.83
C ALA A 189 23.53 -7.34 -13.67
N GLY A 190 22.95 -6.19 -14.03
CA GLY A 190 21.71 -6.10 -14.81
C GLY A 190 20.42 -6.42 -14.06
N GLY A 191 20.48 -6.76 -12.76
CA GLY A 191 19.30 -7.04 -11.95
C GLY A 191 18.71 -5.78 -11.34
N THR A 192 17.43 -5.53 -11.64
CA THR A 192 16.64 -4.51 -10.94
C THR A 192 15.60 -5.17 -10.06
N ILE A 193 15.31 -4.55 -8.93
CA ILE A 193 14.27 -4.97 -8.00
C ILE A 193 13.16 -3.91 -8.03
N SER A 194 11.93 -4.34 -8.25
CA SER A 194 10.74 -3.49 -8.14
C SER A 194 10.23 -3.48 -6.69
N VAL A 195 9.87 -2.30 -6.19
CA VAL A 195 9.25 -2.17 -4.87
C VAL A 195 8.03 -1.28 -4.98
N ASP A 196 6.86 -1.79 -4.60
CA ASP A 196 5.61 -1.04 -4.57
C ASP A 196 5.26 -0.64 -3.14
N LEU A 197 5.13 0.67 -2.91
CA LEU A 197 4.67 1.23 -1.63
C LEU A 197 3.25 1.80 -1.80
N ALA A 198 2.25 1.20 -1.19
CA ALA A 198 0.86 1.62 -1.32
C ALA A 198 0.29 2.11 0.03
N PRO A 199 -0.19 3.36 0.15
CA PRO A 199 -0.84 3.81 1.37
C PRO A 199 -2.22 3.14 1.53
N ILE A 200 -2.50 2.63 2.72
CA ILE A 200 -3.76 1.97 3.07
C ILE A 200 -4.29 2.50 4.40
N ILE A 201 -5.59 2.32 4.66
CA ILE A 201 -6.15 2.48 6.01
C ILE A 201 -6.44 1.09 6.54
N LYS A 202 -5.85 0.74 7.69
CA LYS A 202 -6.11 -0.55 8.34
C LYS A 202 -7.33 -0.41 9.25
N LEU A 203 -8.37 -1.19 8.96
CA LEU A 203 -9.62 -1.19 9.73
C LEU A 203 -9.86 -2.52 10.42
N HIS A 204 -10.31 -2.44 11.66
CA HIS A 204 -10.82 -3.57 12.42
C HIS A 204 -12.34 -3.50 12.44
N ILE A 205 -12.96 -3.79 11.30
CA ILE A 205 -14.42 -3.88 11.17
C ILE A 205 -14.86 -5.34 11.11
N PRO A 206 -16.04 -5.69 11.63
CA PRO A 206 -16.61 -7.03 11.45
C PRO A 206 -16.74 -7.37 9.96
N PHE A 207 -16.45 -8.63 9.63
CA PHE A 207 -16.64 -9.12 8.27
C PHE A 207 -18.12 -9.05 7.89
N LYS A 208 -18.43 -8.49 6.71
CA LYS A 208 -19.82 -8.23 6.33
C LYS A 208 -20.44 -9.45 5.63
N PRO A 209 -21.65 -9.87 6.01
CA PRO A 209 -22.35 -10.98 5.36
C PRO A 209 -22.55 -10.77 3.84
N GLU A 210 -22.64 -9.52 3.40
CA GLU A 210 -22.83 -9.14 1.99
C GLU A 210 -21.72 -9.63 1.04
N PHE A 211 -20.53 -9.98 1.58
CA PHE A 211 -19.45 -10.57 0.79
C PHE A 211 -19.67 -12.06 0.47
N GLY A 212 -20.68 -12.70 1.05
CA GLY A 212 -21.02 -14.11 0.76
C GLY A 212 -19.90 -15.09 1.10
N TRP A 213 -19.04 -14.76 2.08
CA TRP A 213 -17.93 -15.59 2.52
C TRP A 213 -18.10 -16.03 3.99
N PRO A 214 -17.82 -17.32 4.31
CA PRO A 214 -17.54 -18.39 3.36
C PRO A 214 -18.78 -18.71 2.52
N ARG A 215 -18.58 -19.32 1.35
CA ARG A 215 -19.70 -19.67 0.47
C ARG A 215 -20.65 -20.65 1.20
N PRO A 216 -21.97 -20.55 1.02
CA PRO A 216 -22.91 -21.51 1.60
C PRO A 216 -22.52 -22.96 1.27
N GLY A 217 -22.49 -23.83 2.28
CA GLY A 217 -22.07 -25.23 2.14
C GLY A 217 -20.55 -25.46 2.07
N ALA A 218 -19.72 -24.42 2.16
CA ALA A 218 -18.28 -24.58 2.21
C ALA A 218 -17.86 -25.29 3.51
N ARG A 219 -17.09 -26.37 3.36
CA ARG A 219 -16.46 -27.10 4.47
C ARG A 219 -15.12 -26.49 4.91
N TRP A 220 -14.64 -25.49 4.16
CA TRP A 220 -13.38 -24.78 4.40
C TRP A 220 -13.56 -23.26 4.24
N PRO A 221 -12.95 -22.42 5.11
CA PRO A 221 -12.18 -22.82 6.28
C PRO A 221 -13.08 -23.43 7.37
N SER A 222 -12.48 -24.12 8.34
CA SER A 222 -13.25 -24.72 9.43
C SER A 222 -14.04 -23.66 10.21
N GLY A 223 -15.18 -24.03 10.80
CA GLY A 223 -16.01 -23.09 11.58
C GLY A 223 -15.24 -22.40 12.71
N GLN A 224 -14.26 -23.07 13.32
CA GLN A 224 -13.39 -22.49 14.35
C GLN A 224 -12.51 -21.34 13.82
N ARG A 225 -12.14 -21.35 12.53
CA ARG A 225 -11.40 -20.25 11.90
C ARG A 225 -12.29 -19.06 11.54
N LEU A 226 -13.61 -19.24 11.51
CA LEU A 226 -14.57 -18.16 11.24
C LEU A 226 -14.94 -17.37 12.50
N MET A 227 -14.70 -17.93 13.70
CA MET A 227 -15.03 -17.32 14.99
C MET A 227 -13.85 -16.56 15.63
N ARG A 228 -12.70 -16.45 14.94
CA ARG A 228 -11.52 -15.69 15.36
C ARG A 228 -11.43 -14.39 14.57
#